data_AF-A0A183JRY2-F1
#
_entry.id   AF-A0A183JRY2-F1
#
_cell.length_a   1.000
_cell.length_b   1.000
_cell.length_c   1.000
_cell.angle_alpha   90.00
_cell.angle_beta   90.00
_cell.angle_gamma   90.00
#
_symmetry.space_group_name_H-M   'P 1'
#
loop_
_entity.id
_entity.type
_entity.pdbx_description
1 polymer ?
#
loop_
_entity_poly.entity_id
_entity_poly.type
_entity_poly.pdbx_seq_one_letter_code
_entity_poly.pdbx_strand_id
1 'polypeptide(L)' 'MFVFIIRLFIVISGLVYSSYASFIFVHPALPKNRVALSVYPIVLFYVFLSWLVISVA' A
#
# COMPACT_ATOMS: atom_id res chain seq x y z
N MET A 1 -3.51 7.22 24.02
CA MET A 1 -2.46 6.27 23.60
C MET A 1 -3.03 5.03 22.88
N PHE A 2 -4.01 4.33 23.46
CA PHE A 2 -4.59 3.11 22.85
C PHE A 2 -5.28 3.34 21.49
N VAL A 3 -6.00 4.46 21.33
CA VAL A 3 -6.67 4.84 20.07
C VAL A 3 -5.68 5.04 18.92
N PHE A 4 -4.48 5.55 19.22
CA PHE A 4 -3.43 5.76 18.22
C PHE A 4 -2.89 4.43 17.69
N ILE A 5 -2.67 3.45 18.58
CA ILE A 5 -2.18 2.12 18.22
C ILE A 5 -3.19 1.39 17.32
N ILE A 6 -4.48 1.44 17.67
CA ILE A 6 -5.55 0.83 16.87
C ILE A 6 -5.59 1.42 15.46
N ARG A 7 -5.49 2.74 15.34
CA ARG A 7 -5.43 3.42 14.03
C ARG A 7 -4.21 3.00 13.22
N LEU A 8 -3.05 2.90 13.86
CA LEU A 8 -1.83 2.47 13.22
C LEU A 8 -1.96 1.05 12.64
N PHE A 9 -2.58 0.13 13.39
CA PHE A 9 -2.89 -1.21 12.90
C PHE A 9 -3.86 -1.21 11.72
N ILE A 10 -4.96 -0.46 11.82
CA ILE A 10 -5.95 -0.35 10.73
C ILE A 10 -5.29 0.17 9.45
N VAL A 11 -4.43 1.19 9.57
CA VAL A 11 -3.72 1.78 8.44
C VAL A 11 -2.71 0.79 7.84
N ILE A 12 -1.92 0.08 8.66
CA ILE A 12 -0.97 -0.93 8.17
C ILE A 12 -1.71 -2.07 7.46
N SER A 13 -2.78 -2.59 8.05
CA SER A 13 -3.58 -3.66 7.45
C SER A 13 -4.18 -3.21 6.11
N GLY A 14 -4.72 -1.99 6.04
CA GLY A 14 -5.23 -1.40 4.81
C GLY A 14 -4.15 -1.20 3.74
N LEU A 15 -2.96 -0.76 4.14
CA LEU A 15 -1.82 -0.55 3.24
C LEU A 15 -1.33 -1.86 2.62
N VAL A 16 -1.20 -2.91 3.45
CA VAL A 16 -0.77 -4.24 2.98
C VAL A 16 -1.82 -4.83 2.04
N TYR A 17 -3.10 -4.80 2.42
CA TYR A 17 -4.18 -5.36 1.60
C TYR A 17 -4.31 -4.65 0.25
N SER A 18 -4.27 -3.32 0.25
CA SER A 18 -4.42 -2.54 -0.98
C SER A 18 -3.22 -2.71 -1.90
N SER A 19 -1.99 -2.73 -1.34
CA SER A 19 -0.78 -2.99 -2.12
C SER A 19 -0.81 -4.38 -2.75
N TYR A 20 -1.25 -5.41 -2.00
CA TYR A 20 -1.36 -6.78 -2.49
C TYR A 20 -2.42 -6.93 -3.58
N ALA A 21 -3.61 -6.34 -3.39
CA ALA A 21 -4.69 -6.36 -4.36
C ALA A 21 -4.31 -5.68 -5.69
N SER A 22 -3.67 -4.51 -5.63
CA SER A 22 -3.15 -3.84 -6.83
C SER A 22 -2.06 -4.65 -7.50
N PHE A 23 -1.19 -5.31 -6.74
CA PHE A 23 -0.13 -6.12 -7.32
C PHE A 23 -0.70 -7.31 -8.10
N ILE A 24 -1.67 -8.03 -7.55
CA ILE A 24 -2.35 -9.13 -8.26
C ILE A 24 -3.02 -8.66 -9.55
N PHE A 25 -3.64 -7.48 -9.54
CA PHE A 25 -4.32 -6.95 -10.72
C PHE A 25 -3.34 -6.58 -11.84
N VAL A 26 -2.18 -6.00 -11.49
CA VAL A 26 -1.20 -5.50 -12.46
C VAL A 26 -0.20 -6.59 -12.88
N HIS A 27 0.13 -7.54 -12.00
CA HIS A 27 1.09 -8.62 -12.24
C HIS A 27 0.89 -9.39 -13.56
N PRO A 28 -0.31 -9.85 -13.95
CA PRO A 28 -0.50 -10.58 -15.21
C PRO A 28 -0.33 -9.73 -16.46
N ALA A 29 -0.43 -8.40 -16.36
CA ALA A 29 -0.23 -7.48 -17.48
C ALA A 29 1.26 -7.12 -17.71
N LEU A 30 2.16 -7.53 -16.81
CA LEU A 30 3.56 -7.12 -16.86
C LEU A 30 4.47 -8.17 -17.52
N PRO A 31 5.36 -7.76 -18.43
CA PRO A 31 6.41 -8.66 -18.92
C PRO A 31 7.34 -9.05 -17.76
N LYS A 32 7.71 -10.34 -17.68
CA LYS A 32 8.50 -10.93 -16.59
C LYS A 32 9.78 -10.17 -16.20
N ASN A 33 10.32 -9.35 -17.10
CA ASN A 33 11.54 -8.56 -16.87
C ASN A 33 11.30 -7.15 -16.26
N ARG A 34 10.04 -6.72 -16.08
CA ARG A 34 9.70 -5.39 -15.53
C ARG A 34 8.76 -5.41 -14.33
N VAL A 35 8.44 -6.59 -13.80
CA VAL A 35 7.52 -6.75 -12.67
C VAL A 35 8.01 -5.97 -11.45
N ALA A 36 9.32 -6.01 -11.17
CA ALA A 36 9.94 -5.29 -10.06
C ALA A 36 9.89 -3.76 -10.22
N LEU A 37 9.98 -3.23 -11.45
CA LEU A 37 9.88 -1.79 -11.71
C LEU A 37 8.47 -1.26 -11.41
N SER A 38 7.44 -2.07 -11.61
CA SER A 38 6.06 -1.69 -11.35
C SER A 38 5.65 -1.79 -9.88
N VAL A 39 6.40 -2.54 -9.05
CA VAL A 39 6.21 -2.55 -7.59
C VAL A 39 6.44 -1.16 -7.00
N TYR A 40 7.45 -0.44 -7.49
CA TYR A 40 7.89 0.82 -6.92
C TYR A 40 6.79 1.90 -6.86
N PRO A 41 6.10 2.26 -7.97
CA PRO A 41 5.02 3.25 -7.93
C PRO A 41 3.81 2.79 -7.11
N ILE A 42 3.49 1.50 -7.07
CA ILE A 42 2.37 0.95 -6.26
C ILE A 42 2.66 1.16 -4.77
N VAL A 43 3.85 0.74 -4.32
CA VAL A 43 4.26 0.87 -2.91
C VAL A 43 4.36 2.35 -2.53
N LEU A 44 4.97 3.18 -3.37
CA LEU A 44 5.11 4.62 -3.12
C LEU A 44 3.74 5.30 -2.96
N PHE A 45 2.76 4.94 -3.80
CA PHE A 45 1.41 5.49 -3.74
C PHE A 45 0.68 5.12 -2.44
N TYR A 46 0.73 3.84 -2.04
CA TYR A 46 0.07 3.39 -0.82
C TYR A 46 0.72 3.92 0.45
N VAL A 47 2.06 4.06 0.47
CA VAL A 47 2.79 4.72 1.56
C VAL A 47 2.33 6.18 1.70
N PHE A 48 2.18 6.89 0.58
CA PHE A 48 1.70 8.27 0.58
C PHE A 48 0.25 8.39 1.09
N LEU A 49 -0.63 7.46 0.70
CA LEU A 49 -2.01 7.39 1.20
C LEU A 49 -2.06 7.08 2.70
N SER A 50 -1.29 6.11 3.18
CA SER A 50 -1.17 5.79 4.61
C SER A 50 -0.72 7.01 5.40
N TRP A 51 0.24 7.77 4.90
CA TRP A 51 0.69 9.01 5.52
C TRP A 51 -0.43 10.06 5.60
N LEU A 52 -1.20 10.24 4.53
CA LEU A 52 -2.35 11.16 4.54
C LEU A 52 -3.41 10.75 5.58
N VAL A 53 -3.73 9.46 5.67
CA VAL A 53 -4.71 8.97 6.65
C VAL A 53 -4.22 9.20 8.07
N ILE A 54 -2.94 8.98 8.35
CA ILE A 54 -2.36 9.22 9.69
C ILE A 54 -2.30 10.71 10.03
N SER A 55 -2.05 11.57 9.04
CA SER A 55 -1.84 13.01 9.26
C SER A 55 -3.15 13.82 9.29
N VAL A 56 -4.19 13.40 8.58
CA VAL A 56 -5.48 14.10 8.50
C VAL A 56 -6.49 13.59 9.53
N ALA A 57 -6.44 12.31 9.89
CA ALA A 57 -7.41 11.71 10.80
C ALA A 57 -7.04 11.94 12.26
#